data_AF-A0A3M1J791-F1
#
_entry.id   AF-A0A3M1J791-F1
#
_cell.length_a   1.000
_cell.length_b   1.000
_cell.length_c   1.000
_cell.angle_alpha   90.00
_cell.angle_beta   90.00
_cell.angle_gamma   90.00
#
_symmetry.space_group_name_H-M   'P 1'
#
loop_
_entity.id
_entity.type
_entity.pdbx_description
1 polymer ?
#
loop_
_entity_poly.entity_id
_entity_poly.type
_entity_poly.pdbx_seq_one_letter_code
_entity_poly.pdbx_strand_id
1 'polypeptide(L)'
;MRLHLLLFGIVAGLWFIISSGLPAATPAAWAAETGQPVVRAVLFWSDECPHCHVVLAEVLPPLQERYGEQFQLKMLQVEIPQNWELYQQTVQLFNIQNDRFGVPTLIIGRTVLV
;
A
#
# COMPACT_ATOMS: atom_id res chain seq x y z
N MET A 1 -62.27 20.26 -28.07
CA MET A 1 -61.42 19.27 -28.79
C MET A 1 -60.06 19.78 -29.30
N ARG A 2 -59.75 21.09 -29.35
CA ARG A 2 -58.44 21.60 -29.81
C ARG A 2 -57.37 21.80 -28.72
N LEU A 3 -57.75 21.84 -27.43
CA LEU A 3 -56.82 22.07 -26.31
C LEU A 3 -56.09 20.79 -25.85
N HIS A 4 -56.71 19.61 -26.00
CA HIS A 4 -56.12 18.32 -25.62
C HIS A 4 -55.06 17.80 -26.59
N LEU A 5 -55.07 18.23 -27.86
CA LEU A 5 -54.04 17.84 -28.83
C LEU A 5 -52.70 18.55 -28.57
N LEU A 6 -52.73 19.78 -28.07
CA LEU A 6 -51.53 20.57 -27.79
C LEU A 6 -50.77 20.05 -26.55
N LEU A 7 -51.51 19.59 -25.53
CA LEU A 7 -50.91 19.03 -24.31
C LEU A 7 -50.24 17.67 -24.56
N PHE A 8 -50.77 16.84 -25.46
CA PHE A 8 -50.17 15.54 -25.81
C PHE A 8 -48.86 15.69 -26.60
N GLY A 9 -48.75 16.72 -27.46
CA GLY A 9 -47.54 17.00 -28.23
C GLY A 9 -46.34 17.46 -27.38
N ILE A 10 -46.61 18.18 -26.29
CA ILE A 10 -45.57 18.69 -25.38
C ILE A 10 -44.97 17.55 -24.53
N VAL A 11 -45.80 16.61 -24.06
CA VAL A 11 -45.33 15.46 -23.27
C VAL A 11 -44.55 14.46 -24.12
N ALA A 12 -44.94 14.24 -25.38
CA ALA A 12 -44.21 13.39 -26.31
C ALA A 12 -42.86 13.97 -26.75
N GLY A 13 -42.75 15.30 -26.90
CA GLY A 13 -41.50 15.98 -27.20
C GLY A 13 -40.49 15.94 -26.05
N LEU A 14 -40.97 16.03 -24.80
CA LEU A 14 -40.13 15.97 -23.60
C LEU A 14 -39.58 14.56 -23.30
N TRP A 15 -40.28 13.50 -23.70
CA TRP A 15 -39.77 12.12 -23.61
C TRP A 15 -38.69 11.81 -24.64
N PHE A 16 -38.69 12.48 -25.80
CA PHE A 16 -37.72 12.21 -26.87
C PHE A 16 -36.33 12.79 -26.58
N ILE A 17 -36.22 13.85 -25.77
CA ILE A 17 -34.94 14.50 -25.45
C ILE A 17 -34.15 13.69 -24.39
N ILE A 18 -34.82 12.87 -23.58
CA ILE A 18 -34.19 12.07 -22.52
C ILE A 18 -33.55 10.78 -23.07
N SER A 19 -33.95 10.34 -24.28
CA SER A 19 -33.48 9.07 -24.88
C SER A 19 -32.25 9.22 -25.79
N SER A 20 -31.75 10.45 -25.98
CA SER A 20 -30.51 10.72 -26.71
C SER A 20 -29.32 10.38 -25.83
N GLY A 21 -28.86 9.13 -25.93
CA GLY A 21 -27.87 8.51 -25.07
C GLY A 21 -26.66 9.38 -24.74
N LEU A 22 -26.40 9.52 -23.44
CA LEU A 22 -25.09 9.91 -22.97
C LEU A 22 -24.09 8.84 -23.43
N PRO A 23 -22.98 9.20 -24.12
CA PRO A 23 -21.91 8.24 -24.34
C PRO A 23 -21.44 7.79 -22.97
N ALA A 24 -21.58 6.49 -22.68
CA ALA A 24 -21.01 5.90 -21.48
C ALA A 24 -19.52 6.25 -21.50
N ALA A 25 -19.10 7.11 -20.57
CA ALA A 25 -17.69 7.37 -20.37
C ALA A 25 -17.05 6.02 -20.08
N THR A 26 -16.27 5.50 -21.03
CA THR A 26 -15.44 4.32 -20.79
C THR A 26 -14.60 4.64 -19.58
N PRO A 27 -14.71 3.90 -18.47
CA PRO A 27 -13.83 4.13 -17.34
C PRO A 27 -12.41 4.04 -17.88
N ALA A 28 -11.64 5.12 -17.68
CA ALA A 28 -10.23 5.13 -18.02
C ALA A 28 -9.61 3.93 -17.29
N ALA A 29 -9.23 2.89 -18.05
CA ALA A 29 -8.50 1.77 -17.51
C ALA A 29 -7.19 2.36 -16.98
N TRP A 30 -7.06 2.41 -15.65
CA TRP A 30 -5.79 2.72 -15.03
C TRP A 30 -4.80 1.70 -15.58
N ALA A 31 -3.75 2.18 -16.25
CA ALA A 31 -2.68 1.32 -16.73
C ALA A 31 -2.18 0.51 -15.52
N ALA A 32 -2.42 -0.79 -15.54
CA ALA A 32 -1.86 -1.68 -14.55
C ALA A 32 -0.34 -1.64 -14.73
N GLU A 33 0.39 -1.33 -13.66
CA GLU A 33 1.84 -1.45 -13.62
C GLU A 33 2.20 -2.88 -14.05
N THR A 34 2.91 -3.04 -15.15
CA THR A 34 3.24 -4.35 -15.75
C THR A 34 4.36 -5.09 -14.99
N GLY A 35 4.77 -4.58 -13.83
CA GLY A 35 5.76 -5.20 -12.95
C GLY A 35 5.15 -6.28 -12.05
N GLN A 36 5.95 -7.29 -11.71
CA GLN A 36 5.57 -8.24 -10.66
C GLN A 36 5.37 -7.50 -9.32
N PRO A 37 4.41 -7.88 -8.47
CA PRO A 37 4.24 -7.25 -7.17
C PRO A 37 5.52 -7.31 -6.33
N VAL A 38 5.93 -6.18 -5.76
CA VAL A 38 7.14 -6.06 -4.93
C VAL A 38 6.76 -5.74 -3.49
N VAL A 39 7.28 -6.54 -2.56
CA VAL A 39 7.25 -6.29 -1.12
C VAL A 39 8.51 -5.52 -0.75
N ARG A 40 8.33 -4.34 -0.15
CA ARG A 40 9.43 -3.53 0.37
C ARG A 40 9.40 -3.56 1.89
N ALA A 41 10.55 -3.87 2.48
CA ALA A 41 10.70 -4.01 3.91
C ALA A 41 11.91 -3.22 4.44
N VAL A 42 11.81 -2.74 5.67
CA VAL A 42 12.91 -2.12 6.41
C VAL A 42 13.15 -2.90 7.69
N LEU A 43 14.37 -3.37 7.91
CA LEU A 43 14.78 -4.06 9.13
C LEU A 43 15.73 -3.15 9.93
N PHE A 44 15.33 -2.78 11.14
CA PHE A 44 16.21 -2.21 12.15
C PHE A 44 16.83 -3.35 12.97
N TRP A 45 18.16 -3.35 13.08
CA TRP A 45 18.92 -4.44 13.70
C TRP A 45 20.19 -3.92 14.40
N SER A 46 20.85 -4.79 15.18
CA SER A 46 22.09 -4.51 15.92
C SER A 46 22.99 -5.76 15.91
N ASP A 47 24.32 -5.56 15.88
CA ASP A 47 25.32 -6.64 16.02
C ASP A 47 25.39 -7.15 17.47
N GLU A 48 24.96 -6.35 18.44
CA GLU A 48 24.93 -6.71 19.85
C GLU A 48 23.64 -7.45 20.25
N CYS A 49 22.76 -7.76 19.28
CA CYS A 49 21.48 -8.43 19.52
C CYS A 49 21.48 -9.89 19.02
N PRO A 50 21.46 -10.89 19.94
CA PRO A 50 21.39 -12.30 19.57
C PRO A 50 20.18 -12.68 18.71
N HIS A 51 19.03 -12.02 18.91
CA HIS A 51 17.83 -12.26 18.12
C HIS A 51 17.96 -11.75 16.68
N CYS A 52 18.71 -10.64 16.47
CA CYS A 52 19.03 -10.19 15.13
C CYS A 52 19.86 -11.22 14.37
N HIS A 53 20.83 -11.86 15.02
CA HIS A 53 21.65 -12.91 14.37
C HIS A 53 20.80 -14.06 13.83
N VAL A 54 19.79 -14.51 14.58
CA VAL A 54 18.87 -15.56 14.10
C VAL A 54 18.12 -15.09 12.86
N VAL A 55 17.56 -13.88 12.87
CA VAL A 55 16.84 -13.34 11.70
C VAL A 55 17.76 -13.24 10.48
N LEU A 56 18.96 -12.71 10.66
CA LEU A 56 19.93 -12.51 9.57
C LEU A 56 20.47 -13.82 8.99
N ALA A 57 20.75 -14.81 9.84
CA ALA A 57 21.39 -16.06 9.43
C ALA A 57 20.39 -17.13 8.98
N GLU A 58 19.20 -17.18 9.57
CA GLU A 58 18.27 -18.29 9.41
C GLU A 58 16.97 -17.90 8.70
N VAL A 59 16.51 -16.66 8.85
CA VAL A 59 15.19 -16.23 8.35
C VAL A 59 15.28 -15.52 7.00
N LEU A 60 16.19 -14.55 6.87
CA LEU A 60 16.27 -13.74 5.65
C LEU A 60 16.79 -14.50 4.41
N PRO A 61 17.83 -15.36 4.49
CA PRO A 61 18.34 -16.06 3.32
C PRO A 61 17.27 -16.87 2.56
N PRO A 62 16.47 -17.74 3.22
CA PRO A 62 15.44 -18.49 2.49
C PRO A 62 14.32 -17.61 1.93
N LEU A 63 14.04 -16.45 2.53
CA LEU A 63 13.08 -15.49 1.97
C LEU A 63 13.64 -14.81 0.70
N GLN A 64 14.91 -14.43 0.73
CA GLN A 64 15.59 -13.84 -0.42
C GLN A 64 15.70 -14.85 -1.57
N GLU A 65 16.03 -16.10 -1.28
CA GLU A 65 16.06 -17.17 -2.30
C GLU A 65 14.67 -17.44 -2.90
N ARG A 66 13.62 -17.43 -2.09
CA ARG A 66 12.25 -17.72 -2.54
C ARG A 66 11.64 -16.60 -3.37
N TYR A 67 11.84 -15.35 -2.98
CA TYR A 67 11.13 -14.21 -3.56
C TYR A 67 12.00 -13.34 -4.48
N GLY A 68 13.33 -13.48 -4.42
CA GLY A 68 14.27 -12.75 -5.28
C GLY A 68 13.99 -11.25 -5.30
N GLU A 69 13.84 -10.69 -6.50
CA GLU A 69 13.61 -9.26 -6.73
C GLU A 69 12.26 -8.75 -6.19
N GLN A 70 11.31 -9.65 -5.92
CA GLN A 70 10.03 -9.28 -5.31
C GLN A 70 10.15 -8.95 -3.82
N PHE A 71 11.24 -9.35 -3.15
CA PHE A 71 11.50 -9.00 -1.75
C PHE A 71 12.66 -8.02 -1.64
N GLN A 72 12.34 -6.74 -1.54
CA GLN A 72 13.32 -5.67 -1.38
C GLN A 72 13.47 -5.33 0.09
N LEU A 73 14.62 -5.67 0.67
CA LEU A 73 14.93 -5.41 2.07
C LEU A 73 15.98 -4.31 2.22
N LYS A 74 15.68 -3.29 3.03
CA LYS A 74 16.67 -2.34 3.53
C LYS A 74 17.01 -2.68 4.98
N MET A 75 18.28 -2.98 5.25
CA MET A 75 18.77 -3.22 6.61
C MET A 75 19.44 -1.95 7.15
N LEU A 76 19.06 -1.55 8.37
CA LEU A 76 19.52 -0.36 9.05
C LEU A 76 20.04 -0.76 10.44
N GLN A 77 21.34 -0.63 10.62
CA GLN A 77 21.99 -0.89 11.90
C GLN A 77 21.75 0.29 12.85
N VAL A 78 21.21 0.04 14.04
CA VAL A 78 20.74 1.10 14.96
C VAL A 78 21.88 1.83 15.68
N GLU A 79 23.09 1.29 15.68
CA GLU A 79 24.30 1.92 16.22
C GLU A 79 24.74 3.12 15.36
N ILE A 80 24.28 3.21 14.12
CA ILE A 80 24.49 4.38 13.26
C ILE A 80 23.52 5.49 13.72
N PRO A 81 23.99 6.68 14.12
CA PRO A 81 23.14 7.72 14.72
C PRO A 81 21.92 8.11 13.87
N GLN A 82 22.09 8.23 12.55
CA GLN A 82 21.01 8.56 11.63
C GLN A 82 19.93 7.46 11.56
N ASN A 83 20.34 6.19 11.67
CA ASN A 83 19.41 5.07 11.69
C ASN A 83 18.69 4.98 13.03
N TRP A 84 19.36 5.30 14.14
CA TRP A 84 18.74 5.40 15.45
C TRP A 84 17.62 6.44 15.47
N GLU A 85 17.90 7.64 14.95
CA GLU A 85 16.89 8.70 14.84
C GLU A 85 15.69 8.25 14.01
N LEU A 86 15.95 7.58 12.87
CA LEU A 86 14.89 7.04 12.03
C LEU A 86 14.10 5.93 12.75
N TYR A 87 14.75 5.09 13.55
CA TYR A 87 14.09 4.04 14.34
C TYR A 87 13.18 4.66 15.41
N GLN A 88 13.64 5.68 16.12
CA GLN A 88 12.84 6.42 17.10
C GLN A 88 11.61 7.07 16.45
N GLN A 89 11.77 7.68 15.28
CA GLN A 89 10.65 8.23 14.50
C GLN A 89 9.67 7.12 14.07
N THR A 90 10.18 5.96 13.68
CA THR A 90 9.36 4.79 13.30
C THR A 90 8.55 4.26 14.49
N VAL A 91 9.16 4.14 15.67
CA VAL A 91 8.51 3.74 16.92
C VAL A 91 7.34 4.68 17.25
N GLN A 92 7.54 5.99 17.11
CA GLN A 92 6.49 6.98 17.31
C GLN A 92 5.40 6.89 16.23
N LEU A 93 5.77 6.85 14.95
CA LEU A 93 4.84 6.83 13.83
C LEU A 93 3.89 5.62 13.88
N PHE A 94 4.41 4.45 14.25
CA PHE A 94 3.64 3.21 14.33
C PHE A 94 3.09 2.92 15.73
N ASN A 95 3.31 3.80 16.71
CA ASN A 95 2.94 3.60 18.12
C ASN A 95 3.41 2.23 18.64
N ILE A 96 4.69 1.90 18.43
CA ILE A 96 5.27 0.66 18.93
C ILE A 96 5.33 0.77 20.45
N GLN A 97 4.60 -0.13 21.11
CA GLN A 97 4.48 -0.14 22.56
C GLN A 97 5.81 -0.49 23.23
N ASN A 98 6.02 0.03 24.44
CA ASN A 98 7.28 -0.14 25.19
C ASN A 98 7.66 -1.61 25.41
N ASP A 99 6.69 -2.50 25.58
CA ASP A 99 6.89 -3.95 25.75
C ASP A 99 7.34 -4.65 24.46
N ARG A 100 7.20 -3.98 23.31
CA ARG A 100 7.70 -4.41 22.00
C ARG A 100 8.75 -3.46 21.44
N PHE A 101 9.30 -2.56 22.25
CA PHE A 101 10.39 -1.71 21.80
C PHE A 101 11.68 -2.51 21.82
N GLY A 102 12.27 -2.75 20.66
CA GLY A 102 13.53 -3.47 20.56
C GLY A 102 13.89 -3.86 19.13
N VAL A 103 15.06 -4.45 18.95
CA VAL A 103 15.48 -5.04 17.67
C VAL A 103 15.54 -6.56 17.80
N PRO A 104 15.31 -7.33 16.73
CA PRO A 104 15.01 -6.89 15.36
C PRO A 104 13.60 -6.29 15.21
N THR A 105 13.47 -5.16 14.50
CA THR A 105 12.16 -4.63 14.10
C THR A 105 12.06 -4.59 12.58
N LEU A 106 11.13 -5.36 12.00
CA LEU A 106 10.85 -5.41 10.57
C LEU A 106 9.53 -4.68 10.25
N ILE A 107 9.59 -3.74 9.31
CA ILE A 107 8.44 -2.99 8.81
C ILE A 107 8.12 -3.43 7.38
N ILE A 108 6.88 -3.84 7.13
CA ILE A 108 6.38 -4.18 5.78
C ILE A 108 5.09 -3.38 5.54
N GLY A 109 5.17 -2.35 4.70
CA GLY A 109 4.04 -1.43 4.49
C GLY A 109 3.62 -0.74 5.79
N ARG A 110 2.49 -1.17 6.38
CA ARG A 110 2.00 -0.68 7.69
C ARG A 110 2.10 -1.71 8.81
N THR A 111 2.69 -2.86 8.53
CA THR A 111 2.82 -3.97 9.47
C THR A 111 4.17 -3.86 10.17
N VAL A 112 4.14 -3.94 11.50
CA VAL A 112 5.34 -3.96 12.35
C VAL A 112 5.49 -5.35 12.96
N LEU A 113 6.68 -5.92 12.84
CA LEU A 113 7.07 -7.20 13.41
C LEU A 113 8.27 -6.95 14.32
N VAL A 114 8.14 -7.27 15.61
CA VAL A 114 9.21 -7.19 16.62
C VAL A 114 9.32 -8.54 17.31
#